data_AF-A0A7C1V2F5-F1
#
_entry.id   AF-A0A7C1V2F5-F1
#
_cell.length_a   1.000
_cell.length_b   1.000
_cell.length_c   1.000
_cell.angle_alpha   90.00
_cell.angle_beta   90.00
_cell.angle_gamma   90.00
#
_symmetry.space_group_name_H-M   'P 1'
#
loop_
_entity.id
_entity.type
_entity.pdbx_description
1 polymer ?
#
loop_
_entity_poly.entity_id
_entity_poly.type
_entity_poly.pdbx_seq_one_letter_code
_entity_poly.pdbx_strand_id
1 'polypeptide(L)'
;MKKIGIIRCEKNMDRCPLTNCFRSLKNKIEGFKIYEDCELMGVFTCHCPGEKTEDLAKILKAKGAEVIHFCTCTFAKKTSEGWVARDGGFCENINEIIEKVHEATSLPCVKGTAHLPKGYELQTW
;
A
#
# COMPACT_ATOMS: atom_id res chain seq x y z
N MET A 1 -18.02 0.36 -6.75
CA MET A 1 -17.12 0.92 -5.72
C MET A 1 -16.24 -0.18 -5.16
N LYS A 2 -14.92 -0.07 -5.32
CA LYS A 2 -13.92 -1.04 -4.82
C LYS A 2 -13.58 -0.75 -3.35
N LYS A 3 -13.57 -1.78 -2.50
CA LYS A 3 -13.30 -1.63 -1.07
C LYS A 3 -11.82 -1.80 -0.74
N ILE A 4 -11.16 -0.74 -0.29
CA ILE A 4 -9.71 -0.68 -0.13
C ILE A 4 -9.28 -0.85 1.33
N GLY A 5 -8.42 -1.83 1.60
CA GLY A 5 -7.58 -1.85 2.80
C GLY A 5 -6.22 -1.23 2.50
N ILE A 6 -5.64 -0.48 3.45
CA ILE A 6 -4.26 0.05 3.31
C ILE A 6 -3.37 -0.51 4.42
N ILE A 7 -2.18 -0.98 4.05
CA ILE A 7 -1.12 -1.32 5.00
C ILE A 7 0.03 -0.32 4.83
N ARG A 8 0.34 0.40 5.90
CA ARG A 8 1.44 1.39 5.99
C ARG A 8 2.64 0.83 6.75
N CYS A 9 3.82 1.40 6.54
CA CYS A 9 5.05 1.04 7.26
C CYS A 9 5.15 1.77 8.61
N GLU A 10 5.54 1.06 9.67
CA GLU A 10 5.84 1.65 10.99
C GLU A 10 6.95 2.70 10.93
N LYS A 11 7.97 2.53 10.09
CA LYS A 11 9.13 3.45 10.02
C LYS A 11 8.73 4.87 9.57
N ASN A 12 7.57 5.01 8.94
CA ASN A 12 7.00 6.31 8.54
C ASN A 12 5.82 6.74 9.43
N MET A 13 5.38 5.85 10.33
CA MET A 13 4.78 6.11 11.63
C MET A 13 4.34 7.54 11.96
N ASP A 14 5.27 8.17 12.65
CA ASP A 14 5.11 9.43 13.35
C ASP A 14 5.37 10.65 12.44
N ARG A 15 5.65 10.41 11.15
CA ARG A 15 5.98 11.46 10.17
C ARG A 15 4.97 11.58 9.05
N CYS A 16 4.25 10.50 8.75
CA CYS A 16 3.29 10.46 7.65
C CYS A 16 1.88 10.12 8.16
N PRO A 17 0.95 11.07 8.16
CA PRO A 17 -0.45 10.82 8.52
C PRO A 17 -1.30 10.33 7.33
N LEU A 18 -0.67 9.80 6.27
CA LEU A 18 -1.33 9.31 5.04
C LEU A 18 -2.11 10.35 4.22
N THR A 19 -1.93 11.65 4.46
CA THR A 19 -2.69 12.73 3.79
C THR A 19 -2.79 12.56 2.27
N ASN A 20 -1.65 12.35 1.59
CA ASN A 20 -1.67 12.17 0.14
C ASN A 20 -2.20 10.80 -0.28
N CYS A 21 -2.05 9.74 0.52
CA CYS A 21 -2.67 8.45 0.24
C CYS A 21 -4.20 8.58 0.20
N PHE A 22 -4.78 9.26 1.20
CA PHE A 22 -6.24 9.49 1.25
C PHE A 22 -6.72 10.46 0.17
N ARG A 23 -5.94 11.50 -0.15
CA ARG A 23 -6.25 12.39 -1.27
C ARG A 23 -6.23 11.63 -2.61
N SER A 24 -5.24 10.79 -2.83
CA SER A 24 -5.15 9.96 -4.04
C SER A 24 -6.29 8.95 -4.13
N LEU A 25 -6.70 8.34 -3.01
CA LEU A 25 -7.87 7.46 -2.95
C LEU A 25 -9.15 8.23 -3.32
N LYS A 26 -9.42 9.36 -2.66
CA LYS A 26 -10.59 10.20 -2.93
C LYS A 26 -10.68 10.66 -4.40
N ASN A 27 -9.53 10.98 -4.98
CA ASN A 27 -9.43 11.51 -6.34
C ASN A 27 -9.25 10.41 -7.40
N LYS A 28 -9.11 9.14 -7.02
CA LYS A 28 -8.84 8.00 -7.90
C LYS A 28 -7.62 8.24 -8.81
N ILE A 29 -6.52 8.67 -8.20
CA ILE A 29 -5.25 8.92 -8.89
C ILE A 29 -4.14 8.04 -8.30
N GLU A 30 -2.96 8.04 -8.93
CA GLU A 30 -1.80 7.28 -8.47
C GLU A 30 -2.12 5.79 -8.38
N GLY A 31 -1.91 5.15 -7.22
CA GLY A 31 -2.19 3.75 -6.99
C GLY A 31 -3.66 3.37 -7.14
N PHE A 32 -4.57 4.35 -7.09
CA PHE A 32 -6.02 4.14 -7.16
C PHE A 32 -6.60 4.42 -8.55
N LYS A 33 -5.78 4.79 -9.54
CA LYS A 33 -6.22 5.14 -10.91
C LYS A 33 -6.88 3.99 -11.68
N ILE A 34 -6.72 2.76 -11.18
CA ILE A 34 -7.26 1.53 -11.78
C ILE A 34 -8.72 1.27 -11.39
N TYR A 35 -9.30 2.11 -10.52
CA TYR A 35 -10.67 1.99 -10.08
C TYR A 35 -11.52 3.13 -10.62
N GLU A 36 -12.72 2.80 -11.11
CA GLU A 36 -13.75 3.80 -11.41
C GLU A 36 -14.18 4.54 -10.14
N ASP A 37 -14.37 3.80 -9.05
CA ASP A 37 -14.72 4.32 -7.74
C ASP A 37 -14.20 3.42 -6.61
N CYS A 38 -13.86 4.00 -5.46
CA CYS A 38 -13.29 3.26 -4.33
C CYS A 38 -13.54 3.92 -2.96
N GLU A 39 -13.64 3.10 -1.92
CA GLU A 39 -13.81 3.52 -0.53
C GLU A 39 -12.77 2.89 0.39
N LEU A 40 -12.45 3.56 1.50
CA LEU A 40 -11.49 3.07 2.48
C LEU A 40 -12.21 2.22 3.56
N MET A 41 -11.78 0.97 3.73
CA MET A 41 -12.30 0.08 4.77
C MET A 41 -11.50 0.15 6.08
N GLY A 42 -10.21 0.43 5.98
CA GLY A 42 -9.34 0.48 7.14
C GLY A 42 -7.88 0.64 6.79
N VAL A 43 -7.09 1.01 7.80
CA VAL A 43 -5.65 1.18 7.71
C VAL A 43 -5.01 0.42 8.86
N PHE A 44 -4.00 -0.39 8.56
CA PHE A 44 -3.10 -0.94 9.57
C PHE A 44 -1.66 -0.51 9.31
N THR A 45 -0.88 -0.49 10.38
CA THR A 45 0.57 -0.35 10.33
C THR A 45 1.19 -1.74 10.45
N CYS A 46 2.07 -2.12 9.52
CA CYS A 46 2.90 -3.31 9.67
C CYS A 46 4.13 -3.02 10.54
N HIS A 47 4.60 -4.04 11.25
CA HIS A 47 5.78 -3.98 12.11
C HIS A 47 6.91 -4.82 11.51
N CYS A 48 8.13 -4.28 11.43
CA CYS A 48 9.26 -4.93 10.79
C CYS A 48 9.73 -6.16 11.58
N PRO A 49 10.09 -7.27 10.91
CA PRO A 49 10.29 -7.41 9.46
C PRO A 49 9.03 -7.86 8.68
N GLY A 50 7.85 -7.33 9.00
CA GLY A 50 6.57 -7.67 8.38
C GLY A 50 5.69 -8.55 9.27
N GLU A 51 5.93 -8.54 10.57
CA GLU A 51 5.24 -9.39 11.54
C GLU A 51 3.72 -9.23 11.44
N LYS A 52 3.04 -10.38 11.32
CA LYS A 52 1.58 -10.51 11.33
C LYS A 52 0.86 -9.74 10.21
N THR A 53 1.55 -9.38 9.12
CA THR A 53 0.92 -8.61 8.02
C THR A 53 -0.25 -9.39 7.40
N GLU A 54 -0.15 -10.72 7.33
CA GLU A 54 -1.22 -11.62 6.90
C GLU A 54 -2.46 -11.51 7.80
N ASP A 55 -2.27 -11.44 9.12
CA ASP A 55 -3.39 -11.32 10.06
C ASP A 55 -4.04 -9.94 9.99
N LEU A 56 -3.24 -8.87 9.83
CA LEU A 56 -3.76 -7.51 9.57
C LEU A 56 -4.62 -7.49 8.29
N ALA A 57 -4.17 -8.16 7.23
CA ALA A 57 -4.90 -8.27 5.98
C ALA A 57 -6.17 -9.13 6.11
N LYS A 58 -6.14 -10.23 6.87
CA LYS A 58 -7.34 -11.03 7.20
C LYS A 58 -8.37 -10.21 7.96
N ILE A 59 -7.95 -9.34 8.88
CA ILE A 59 -8.85 -8.41 9.57
C ILE A 59 -9.47 -7.44 8.56
N LEU A 60 -8.69 -6.82 7.67
CA LEU A 60 -9.22 -5.94 6.62
C LEU A 60 -10.22 -6.67 5.72
N LYS A 61 -9.92 -7.92 5.30
CA LYS A 61 -10.84 -8.79 4.55
C LYS A 61 -12.14 -9.03 5.32
N ALA A 62 -12.05 -9.40 6.61
CA ALA A 62 -13.21 -9.62 7.46
C ALA A 62 -14.06 -8.35 7.68
N LYS A 63 -13.44 -7.17 7.56
CA LYS A 63 -14.13 -5.86 7.55
C LYS A 63 -14.67 -5.46 6.17
N GLY A 64 -14.44 -6.27 5.14
CA GLY A 64 -15.00 -6.09 3.80
C GLY A 64 -14.05 -5.51 2.77
N ALA A 65 -12.74 -5.41 3.04
CA ALA A 65 -11.77 -5.04 2.01
C ALA A 65 -11.74 -6.10 0.89
N GLU A 66 -11.75 -5.63 -0.36
CA GLU A 66 -11.67 -6.44 -1.58
C GLU A 66 -10.28 -6.38 -2.22
N VAL A 67 -9.43 -5.45 -1.79
CA VAL A 67 -8.06 -5.27 -2.26
C VAL A 67 -7.22 -4.62 -1.15
N ILE A 68 -5.95 -5.01 -1.06
CA ILE A 68 -5.00 -4.45 -0.09
C ILE A 68 -3.94 -3.61 -0.81
N HIS A 69 -3.83 -2.34 -0.46
CA HIS A 69 -2.77 -1.46 -0.95
C HIS A 69 -1.63 -1.33 0.06
N PHE A 70 -0.40 -1.42 -0.43
CA PHE A 70 0.79 -1.16 0.36
C PHE A 70 1.32 0.25 0.06
N CYS A 71 1.61 1.01 1.12
CA CYS A 71 2.03 2.40 0.96
C CYS A 71 3.33 2.53 0.15
N THR A 72 3.42 3.56 -0.69
CA THR A 72 4.56 3.75 -1.62
C THR A 72 5.90 3.85 -0.91
N CYS A 73 5.93 4.42 0.30
CA CYS A 73 7.12 4.49 1.13
C CYS A 73 7.72 3.13 1.53
N THR A 74 7.00 2.02 1.34
CA THR A 74 7.55 0.68 1.56
C THR A 74 8.61 0.31 0.52
N PHE A 75 8.49 0.80 -0.72
CA PHE A 75 9.35 0.41 -1.84
C PHE A 75 10.01 1.58 -2.59
N ALA A 76 9.63 2.83 -2.29
CA ALA A 76 10.19 4.02 -2.89
C ALA A 76 10.43 5.11 -1.84
N LYS A 77 11.34 6.05 -2.14
CA LYS A 77 11.64 7.19 -1.27
C LYS A 77 11.71 8.50 -2.05
N LYS A 78 11.50 9.61 -1.34
CA LYS A 78 11.60 10.97 -1.89
C LYS A 78 13.06 11.43 -1.91
N THR A 79 13.52 11.89 -3.05
CA THR A 79 14.84 12.51 -3.26
C THR A 79 14.65 13.92 -3.84
N SER A 80 15.76 14.60 -4.16
CA SER A 80 15.74 15.88 -4.89
C SER A 80 15.13 15.76 -6.29
N GLU A 81 15.15 14.56 -6.89
CA GLU A 81 14.60 14.28 -8.23
C GLU A 81 13.11 13.87 -8.19
N GLY A 82 12.52 13.78 -7.00
CA GLY A 82 11.16 13.28 -6.79
C GLY A 82 11.15 11.90 -6.13
N TRP A 83 10.08 11.13 -6.35
CA TRP A 83 9.99 9.78 -5.79
C TRP A 83 10.65 8.77 -6.73
N VAL A 84 11.55 7.94 -6.18
CA VAL A 84 12.31 6.94 -6.94
C VAL A 84 12.23 5.58 -6.27
N ALA A 85 12.13 4.51 -7.08
CA ALA A 85 12.14 3.13 -6.60
C ALA A 85 13.56 2.51 -6.57
N ARG A 86 14.50 3.04 -7.38
CA ARG A 86 15.85 2.46 -7.56
C ARG A 86 16.65 2.35 -6.26
N ASP A 87 16.39 3.23 -5.30
CA ASP A 87 17.09 3.25 -4.01
C ASP A 87 16.26 2.62 -2.88
N GLY A 88 15.22 1.87 -3.24
CA GLY A 88 14.29 1.22 -2.32
C GLY A 88 13.40 2.17 -1.53
N GLY A 89 12.68 1.59 -0.58
CA GLY A 89 11.89 2.28 0.44
C GLY A 89 12.26 1.81 1.84
N PHE A 90 11.31 1.87 2.77
CA PHE A 90 11.51 1.45 4.15
C PHE A 90 11.56 -0.07 4.36
N CYS A 91 11.18 -0.87 3.35
CA CYS A 91 11.10 -2.32 3.43
C CYS A 91 11.92 -2.98 2.31
N GLU A 92 12.86 -3.84 2.70
CA GLU A 92 13.70 -4.60 1.77
C GLU A 92 12.95 -5.80 1.17
N ASN A 93 12.02 -6.39 1.93
CA ASN A 93 11.30 -7.62 1.57
C ASN A 93 9.83 -7.36 1.23
N ILE A 94 9.53 -6.22 0.61
CA ILE A 94 8.14 -5.79 0.36
C ILE A 94 7.41 -6.74 -0.60
N ASN A 95 8.09 -7.31 -1.59
CA ASN A 95 7.44 -8.18 -2.57
C ASN A 95 7.01 -9.50 -1.91
N GLU A 96 7.88 -10.08 -1.07
CA GLU A 96 7.64 -11.32 -0.33
C GLU A 96 6.51 -11.13 0.69
N ILE A 97 6.45 -9.96 1.36
CA ILE A 97 5.35 -9.65 2.28
C ILE A 97 4.02 -9.54 1.52
N ILE A 98 4.02 -8.89 0.36
CA ILE A 98 2.81 -8.75 -0.45
C ILE A 98 2.33 -10.12 -0.95
N GLU A 99 3.25 -10.95 -1.43
CA GLU A 99 2.97 -12.31 -1.89
C GLU A 99 2.34 -13.15 -0.78
N LYS A 100 2.93 -13.17 0.42
CA LYS A 100 2.35 -13.88 1.58
C LYS A 100 0.95 -13.38 1.95
N VAL A 101 0.71 -12.08 1.86
CA VAL A 101 -0.61 -11.49 2.14
C VAL A 101 -1.62 -11.90 1.07
N HIS A 102 -1.22 -11.88 -0.20
CA HIS A 102 -2.04 -12.37 -1.30
C HIS A 102 -2.38 -13.85 -1.10
N GLU A 103 -1.40 -14.72 -0.83
CA GLU A 103 -1.61 -16.15 -0.58
C GLU A 103 -2.54 -16.39 0.63
N ALA A 104 -2.31 -15.69 1.74
CA ALA A 104 -3.07 -15.88 2.97
C ALA A 104 -4.53 -15.39 2.90
N THR A 105 -4.84 -14.46 2.00
CA THR A 105 -6.17 -13.82 1.92
C THR A 105 -6.91 -14.08 0.61
N SER A 106 -6.20 -14.50 -0.44
CA SER A 106 -6.66 -14.52 -1.84
C SER A 106 -7.20 -13.17 -2.32
N LEU A 107 -6.87 -12.06 -1.64
CA LEU A 107 -7.23 -10.74 -2.10
C LEU A 107 -6.16 -10.21 -3.06
N PRO A 108 -6.56 -9.51 -4.13
CA PRO A 108 -5.64 -8.70 -4.90
C PRO A 108 -4.83 -7.79 -3.97
N CYS A 109 -3.53 -7.72 -4.20
CA CYS A 109 -2.65 -6.80 -3.48
C CYS A 109 -1.97 -5.85 -4.45
N VAL A 110 -1.93 -4.56 -4.13
CA VAL A 110 -1.39 -3.51 -4.98
C VAL A 110 -0.20 -2.85 -4.30
N LYS A 111 0.96 -2.87 -4.95
CA LYS A 111 2.15 -2.14 -4.49
C LYS A 111 2.07 -0.69 -4.95
N GLY A 112 1.43 0.15 -4.15
CA GLY A 112 1.31 1.58 -4.46
C GLY A 112 0.12 2.26 -3.81
N THR A 113 0.34 3.51 -3.40
CA THR A 113 -0.72 4.44 -2.94
C THR A 113 -0.51 5.80 -3.59
N ALA A 114 -0.01 6.81 -2.87
CA ALA A 114 0.34 8.12 -3.41
C ALA A 114 1.82 8.24 -3.73
N HIS A 115 2.16 9.24 -4.56
CA HIS A 115 3.55 9.57 -4.92
C HIS A 115 4.30 8.43 -5.61
N LEU A 116 3.66 7.80 -6.59
CA LEU A 116 4.33 6.75 -7.36
C LEU A 116 5.53 7.34 -8.11
N PRO A 117 6.65 6.60 -8.20
CA PRO A 117 7.78 7.02 -9.02
C PRO A 117 7.36 7.32 -10.45
N LYS A 118 8.05 8.27 -11.10
CA LYS A 118 7.78 8.61 -12.50
C LYS A 118 7.93 7.37 -13.39
N GLY A 119 6.93 7.09 -14.20
CA GLY A 119 6.91 5.91 -15.08
C GLY A 119 6.62 4.59 -14.37
N TYR A 120 6.23 4.62 -13.08
CA TYR A 120 5.89 3.40 -12.35
C TYR A 120 4.59 2.78 -12.89
N GLU A 121 4.69 1.52 -13.30
CA GLU A 121 3.56 0.67 -13.62
C GLU A 121 3.12 -0.06 -12.35
N LEU A 122 1.81 -0.09 -12.10
CA LEU A 122 1.27 -0.70 -10.89
C LEU A 122 1.51 -2.21 -10.93
N GLN A 123 2.14 -2.70 -9.88
CA GLN A 123 2.35 -4.13 -9.67
C GLN A 123 1.24 -4.67 -8.77
N THR A 124 0.66 -5.78 -9.20
CA THR A 124 -0.45 -6.45 -8.54
C THR A 124 -0.16 -7.94 -8.40
N TRP A 125 -0.55 -8.49 -7.27
CA TRP A 125 -0.55 -9.92 -6.97
C TRP A 125 -2.01 -10.37 -6.89
#